data_AF-A0A0W7XBZ8-F1
#
_entry.id   AF-A0A0W7XBZ8-F1
#
_cell.length_a   1.000
_cell.length_b   1.000
_cell.length_c   1.000
_cell.angle_alpha   90.00
_cell.angle_beta   90.00
_cell.angle_gamma   90.00
#
_symmetry.space_group_name_H-M   'P 1'
#
loop_
_entity.id
_entity.type
_entity.pdbx_description
1 polymer ?
#
loop_
_entity_poly.entity_id
_entity_poly.type
_entity_poly.pdbx_seq_one_letter_code
_entity_poly.pdbx_strand_id
1 'polypeptide(L)'
;MIPNGITPADDQMAADIWGWSLGYWRDTKHWEKIPGLVLLREGGHRRGRVFSKEQLLSARTEEERAKKLNVLPAYDLPAVPAADDPDRAADPDDLLDLEESLGSLPAERRVALSTWKTYRYGDKTRLPEPDVVLGGRKVDGKVVGGTELWYRRTILEWDTNRPARGGAKGRGRPAGSKDRAPRTGTKQGAERRQTVRTLLAGNNHLTAKALAETIEVHPVHAERLLREARLEKVGKMLDGNPDLSVDEVQEALGLGVRAHAQKLLNEARTSTTA
;
A
#
# COMPACT_ATOMS: atom_id res chain seq x y z
N MET A 1 0.27 1.83 23.91
CA MET A 1 1.24 2.92 24.08
C MET A 1 2.20 2.49 25.15
N ILE A 2 3.49 2.74 25.01
CA ILE A 2 4.49 2.44 26.05
C ILE A 2 4.77 3.74 26.83
N PRO A 3 4.46 3.79 28.14
CA PRO A 3 4.75 4.93 28.99
C PRO A 3 6.23 5.32 29.01
N ASN A 4 6.50 6.62 29.10
CA ASN A 4 7.84 7.12 29.45
C ASN A 4 8.39 6.43 30.72
N GLY A 5 9.69 6.19 30.75
CA GLY A 5 10.39 5.50 31.86
C GLY A 5 10.28 3.97 31.84
N ILE A 6 9.51 3.37 30.93
CA ILE A 6 9.43 1.92 30.77
C ILE A 6 10.30 1.46 29.60
N THR A 7 11.17 0.47 29.83
CA THR A 7 11.94 -0.14 28.75
C THR A 7 11.08 -1.23 28.08
N PRO A 8 10.71 -1.08 26.80
CA PRO A 8 9.90 -2.10 26.15
C PRO A 8 10.74 -3.33 25.77
N ALA A 9 10.15 -4.51 25.93
CA ALA A 9 10.71 -5.80 25.53
C ALA A 9 9.71 -6.57 24.66
N ASP A 10 10.19 -7.20 23.58
CA ASP A 10 9.38 -8.08 22.73
C ASP A 10 9.42 -9.54 23.19
N ASP A 11 8.72 -10.43 22.47
CA ASP A 11 8.74 -11.87 22.75
C ASP A 11 10.15 -12.47 22.71
N GLN A 12 11.05 -11.95 21.85
CA GLN A 12 12.41 -12.50 21.75
C GLN A 12 13.24 -12.12 22.97
N MET A 13 13.22 -10.84 23.36
CA MET A 13 13.86 -10.40 24.59
C MET A 13 13.29 -11.10 25.81
N ALA A 14 11.97 -11.33 25.85
CA ALA A 14 11.36 -12.12 26.89
C ALA A 14 11.90 -13.56 26.87
N ALA A 15 11.88 -14.25 25.73
CA ALA A 15 12.45 -15.61 25.65
C ALA A 15 13.92 -15.67 26.10
N ASP A 16 14.73 -14.68 25.71
CA ASP A 16 16.14 -14.56 26.11
C ASP A 16 16.28 -14.35 27.62
N ILE A 17 15.41 -13.54 28.24
CA ILE A 17 15.36 -13.38 29.69
C ILE A 17 15.11 -14.72 30.36
N TRP A 18 14.24 -15.61 29.87
CA TRP A 18 14.04 -16.91 30.52
C TRP A 18 15.05 -18.00 30.07
N GLY A 19 15.95 -17.68 29.13
CA GLY A 19 16.86 -18.66 28.55
C GLY A 19 16.13 -19.73 27.72
N TRP A 20 14.99 -19.37 27.12
CA TRP A 20 14.15 -20.26 26.33
C TRP A 20 14.21 -19.93 24.84
N SER A 21 13.80 -20.88 24.01
CA SER A 21 13.56 -20.58 22.60
C SER A 21 12.30 -19.71 22.45
N LEU A 22 12.29 -18.85 21.43
CA LEU A 22 11.13 -18.02 21.10
C LEU A 22 9.85 -18.85 20.90
N GLY A 23 9.97 -20.02 20.26
CA GLY A 23 8.86 -20.94 20.06
C GLY A 23 8.30 -21.43 21.40
N TYR A 24 9.17 -21.90 22.30
CA TYR A 24 8.74 -22.38 23.62
C TYR A 24 8.06 -21.30 24.45
N TRP A 25 8.62 -20.08 24.47
CA TRP A 25 7.99 -18.93 25.13
C TRP A 25 6.57 -18.68 24.62
N ARG A 26 6.39 -18.69 23.30
CA ARG A 26 5.09 -18.45 22.64
C ARG A 26 4.09 -19.57 22.84
N ASP A 27 4.53 -20.82 22.76
CA ASP A 27 3.65 -21.99 22.83
C ASP A 27 3.16 -22.24 24.26
N THR A 28 4.03 -22.04 25.25
CA THR A 28 3.67 -22.19 26.67
C THR A 28 2.89 -21.03 27.24
N LYS A 29 2.87 -19.90 26.52
CA LYS A 29 2.24 -18.65 26.92
C LYS A 29 2.60 -18.23 28.34
N HIS A 30 3.88 -18.33 28.68
CA HIS A 30 4.34 -18.18 30.07
C HIS A 30 3.94 -16.85 30.70
N TRP A 31 3.85 -15.78 29.91
CA TRP A 31 3.35 -14.48 30.37
C TRP A 31 1.95 -14.53 31.00
N GLU A 32 1.08 -15.46 30.60
CA GLU A 32 -0.27 -15.63 31.20
C GLU A 32 -0.21 -16.20 32.61
N LYS A 33 0.93 -16.78 33.01
CA LYS A 33 1.14 -17.43 34.32
C LYS A 33 1.81 -16.51 35.34
N ILE A 34 2.14 -15.27 34.96
CA ILE A 34 2.81 -14.29 35.82
C ILE A 34 1.77 -13.23 36.24
N PRO A 35 1.13 -13.38 37.41
CA PRO A 35 0.26 -12.36 37.98
C PRO A 35 0.90 -10.97 38.00
N GLY A 36 0.16 -9.96 37.54
CA GLY A 36 0.58 -8.56 37.55
C GLY A 36 1.49 -8.14 36.39
N LEU A 37 1.92 -9.07 35.52
CA LEU A 37 2.69 -8.72 34.32
C LEU A 37 1.80 -7.97 33.34
N VAL A 38 2.17 -6.73 33.01
CA VAL A 38 1.41 -5.86 32.13
C VAL A 38 1.86 -6.05 30.69
N LEU A 39 0.92 -6.42 29.81
CA LEU A 39 1.13 -6.32 28.37
C LEU A 39 0.94 -4.87 27.95
N LEU A 40 2.05 -4.18 27.67
CA LEU A 40 2.05 -2.81 27.15
C LEU A 40 1.40 -2.73 25.76
N ARG A 41 1.42 -3.85 25.05
CA ARG A 41 0.74 -4.03 23.77
C ARG A 41 0.39 -5.48 23.55
N GLU A 42 -0.87 -5.72 23.21
CA GLU A 42 -1.30 -7.03 22.74
C GLU A 42 -0.69 -7.35 21.37
N GLY A 43 -0.24 -8.60 21.22
CA GLY A 43 0.21 -9.12 19.94
C GLY A 43 -0.97 -9.35 18.98
N GLY A 44 -0.68 -9.52 17.70
CA GLY A 44 -1.66 -9.87 16.67
C GLY A 44 -1.01 -10.57 15.49
N HIS A 45 -1.78 -10.93 14.46
CA HIS A 45 -1.32 -11.77 13.33
C HIS A 45 0.03 -11.36 12.68
N ARG A 46 0.41 -10.08 12.76
CA ARG A 46 1.69 -9.53 12.29
C ARG A 46 2.43 -8.64 13.31
N ARG A 47 1.95 -8.57 14.55
CA ARG A 47 2.47 -7.65 15.58
C ARG A 47 2.99 -8.47 16.76
N GLY A 48 4.25 -8.22 17.16
CA GLY A 48 4.80 -8.80 18.38
C GLY A 48 4.15 -8.22 19.63
N ARG A 49 4.04 -9.01 20.69
CA ARG A 49 3.69 -8.52 22.03
C ARG A 49 4.79 -7.61 22.56
N VAL A 50 4.42 -6.67 23.41
CA VAL A 50 5.38 -5.82 24.12
C VAL A 50 5.10 -5.85 25.62
N PHE A 51 6.15 -6.00 26.40
CA PHE A 51 6.16 -6.09 27.86
C PHE A 51 7.08 -5.01 28.45
N SER A 52 6.95 -4.74 29.75
CA SER A 52 8.00 -4.03 30.50
C SER A 52 9.17 -4.99 30.76
N LYS A 53 10.38 -4.59 30.35
CA LYS A 53 11.60 -5.36 30.61
C LYS A 53 11.85 -5.52 32.11
N GLU A 54 11.56 -4.49 32.89
CA GLU A 54 11.75 -4.46 34.35
C GLU A 54 10.84 -5.45 35.05
N GLN A 55 9.56 -5.52 34.65
CA GLN A 55 8.64 -6.54 35.15
C GLN A 55 9.09 -7.95 34.79
N LEU A 56 9.55 -8.17 33.55
CA LEU A 56 10.04 -9.48 33.12
C LEU A 56 11.25 -9.94 33.95
N LEU A 57 12.23 -9.06 34.18
CA LEU A 57 13.41 -9.37 35.00
C LEU A 57 13.04 -9.65 36.47
N SER A 58 12.10 -8.88 37.02
CA SER A 58 11.61 -9.06 38.40
C SER A 58 10.90 -10.40 38.55
N ALA A 59 10.01 -10.73 37.59
CA ALA A 59 9.29 -12.00 37.57
C ALA A 59 10.26 -13.20 37.52
N ARG A 60 11.28 -13.14 36.66
CA ARG A 60 12.31 -14.18 36.60
C ARG A 60 13.06 -14.33 37.92
N THR A 61 13.42 -13.21 38.55
CA THR A 61 14.17 -13.22 39.82
C THR A 61 13.36 -13.88 40.94
N GLU A 62 12.07 -13.58 41.01
CA GLU A 62 11.16 -14.21 41.98
C GLU A 62 10.93 -15.71 41.69
N GLU A 63 10.80 -16.12 40.43
CA GLU A 63 10.73 -17.55 40.07
C GLU A 63 12.00 -18.30 40.50
N GLU A 64 13.19 -17.75 40.24
CA GLU A 64 14.45 -18.36 40.64
C GLU A 64 14.59 -18.46 42.17
N ARG A 65 14.14 -17.43 42.90
CA ARG A 65 14.10 -17.44 44.37
C ARG A 65 13.14 -18.49 44.91
N ALA A 66 11.92 -18.53 44.39
CA ALA A 66 10.88 -19.47 44.81
C ALA A 66 11.29 -20.92 44.53
N LYS A 67 11.92 -21.18 43.37
CA LYS A 67 12.50 -22.49 43.03
C LYS A 67 13.58 -22.92 44.02
N LYS A 68 14.48 -22.03 44.43
CA LYS A 68 15.52 -22.33 45.44
C LYS A 68 14.92 -22.67 46.81
N LEU A 69 13.80 -22.04 47.16
CA LEU A 69 13.11 -22.24 48.43
C LEU A 69 12.04 -23.33 48.39
N ASN A 70 11.79 -23.95 47.22
CA ASN A 70 10.74 -24.92 46.97
C ASN A 70 9.34 -24.43 47.39
N VAL A 71 9.03 -23.16 47.08
CA VAL A 71 7.74 -22.52 47.32
C VAL A 71 7.17 -21.97 46.01
N LEU A 72 5.90 -21.56 46.03
CA LEU A 72 5.29 -20.86 44.89
C LEU A 72 5.87 -19.43 44.78
N PRO A 73 6.10 -18.92 43.55
CA PRO A 73 6.58 -17.57 43.34
C PRO A 73 5.54 -16.53 43.77
N ALA A 74 6.00 -15.58 44.57
CA ALA A 74 5.24 -14.38 44.93
C ALA A 74 5.74 -13.23 44.06
N TYR A 75 4.99 -12.88 43.02
CA TYR A 75 5.38 -11.85 42.07
C TYR A 75 5.15 -10.45 42.66
N ASP A 76 6.24 -9.81 43.10
CA ASP A 76 6.27 -8.40 43.45
C ASP A 76 6.86 -7.60 42.28
N LEU A 77 6.01 -7.30 41.29
CA LEU A 77 6.45 -6.66 40.06
C LEU A 77 6.39 -5.14 40.19
N PRO A 78 7.36 -4.41 39.60
CA PRO A 78 7.31 -2.96 39.57
C PRO A 78 6.04 -2.48 38.88
N ALA A 79 5.43 -1.43 39.43
CA ALA A 79 4.23 -0.83 38.85
C ALA A 79 4.53 -0.25 37.47
N VAL A 80 3.65 -0.55 36.52
CA VAL A 80 3.65 0.05 35.19
C VAL A 80 2.48 1.03 35.14
N PRO A 81 2.71 2.31 34.81
CA PRO A 81 1.62 3.26 34.62
C PRO A 81 0.62 2.71 33.60
N ALA A 82 -0.67 2.67 33.95
CA ALA A 82 -1.67 2.20 33.01
C ALA A 82 -1.69 3.13 31.79
N ALA A 83 -1.72 2.55 30.59
CA ALA A 83 -1.76 3.33 29.36
C ALA A 83 -3.06 4.16 29.24
N ASP A 84 -4.12 3.70 29.90
CA ASP A 84 -5.47 4.28 29.86
C ASP A 84 -5.84 5.03 31.15
N ASP A 85 -4.85 5.33 32.01
CA ASP A 85 -5.08 6.12 33.20
C ASP A 85 -5.59 7.53 32.80
N PRO A 86 -6.84 7.90 33.13
CA PRO A 86 -7.42 9.17 32.72
C PRO A 86 -6.74 10.37 33.37
N ASP A 87 -6.06 10.17 34.50
CA ASP A 87 -5.34 11.22 35.22
C ASP A 87 -3.88 11.37 34.72
N ARG A 88 -3.40 10.45 33.88
CA ARG A 88 -2.07 10.50 33.31
C ARG A 88 -2.03 11.44 32.11
N ALA A 89 -1.38 12.58 32.28
CA ALA A 89 -1.07 13.48 31.17
C ALA A 89 -0.20 12.75 30.12
N ALA A 90 -0.52 12.94 28.85
CA ALA A 90 0.26 12.42 27.74
C ALA A 90 1.70 12.97 27.79
N ASP A 91 2.70 12.08 27.83
CA ASP A 91 4.10 12.47 27.96
C ASP A 91 4.74 12.59 26.55
N PRO A 92 5.53 13.64 26.26
CA PRO A 92 6.29 13.77 25.01
C PRO A 92 7.21 12.57 24.71
N ASP A 93 7.68 11.87 25.75
CA ASP A 93 8.59 10.73 25.66
C ASP A 93 7.86 9.38 25.74
N ASP A 94 6.52 9.37 25.65
CA ASP A 94 5.77 8.14 25.40
C ASP A 94 6.12 7.55 24.04
N LEU A 95 6.37 6.24 24.00
CA LEU A 95 6.60 5.50 22.77
C LEU A 95 5.26 5.02 22.19
N LEU A 96 5.00 5.44 20.96
CA LEU A 96 3.77 5.21 20.22
C LEU A 96 4.02 4.25 19.06
N ASP A 97 3.08 3.32 18.86
CA ASP A 97 3.06 2.56 17.62
C ASP A 97 2.53 3.39 16.42
N LEU A 98 2.47 2.77 15.25
CA LEU A 98 1.97 3.44 14.04
C LEU A 98 0.52 3.94 14.16
N GLU A 99 -0.38 3.24 14.83
CA GLU A 99 -1.78 3.68 14.98
C GLU A 99 -1.93 4.72 16.09
N GLU A 100 -1.20 4.55 17.18
CA GLU A 100 -1.14 5.49 18.31
C GLU A 100 -0.51 6.82 17.93
N SER A 101 0.53 6.80 17.08
CA SER A 101 1.14 8.02 16.53
C SER A 101 0.18 8.82 15.65
N LEU A 102 -0.74 8.17 14.94
CA LEU A 102 -1.83 8.90 14.25
C LEU A 102 -2.80 9.52 15.26
N GLY A 103 -3.10 8.77 16.33
CA GLY A 103 -3.97 9.21 17.42
C GLY A 103 -3.41 10.40 18.20
N SER A 104 -2.09 10.56 18.29
CA SER A 104 -1.47 11.69 19.01
C SER A 104 -1.61 13.03 18.28
N LEU A 105 -1.88 13.02 16.97
CA LEU A 105 -2.04 14.25 16.20
C LEU A 105 -3.36 14.98 16.53
N PRO A 106 -3.41 16.32 16.40
CA PRO A 106 -4.66 17.07 16.44
C PRO A 106 -5.67 16.54 15.41
N ALA A 107 -6.95 16.48 15.77
CA ALA A 107 -7.99 15.83 14.96
C ALA A 107 -8.08 16.41 13.53
N GLU A 108 -7.85 17.71 13.37
CA GLU A 108 -7.89 18.44 12.10
C GLU A 108 -6.72 18.06 11.18
N ARG A 109 -5.63 17.56 11.76
CA ARG A 109 -4.40 17.15 11.06
C ARG A 109 -4.34 15.64 10.86
N ARG A 110 -5.24 14.85 11.46
CA ARG A 110 -5.28 13.39 11.26
C ARG A 110 -5.66 13.07 9.81
N VAL A 111 -4.85 12.23 9.18
CA VAL A 111 -5.17 11.63 7.88
C VAL A 111 -5.88 10.29 8.08
N ALA A 112 -6.45 9.74 7.02
CA ALA A 112 -6.97 8.37 7.07
C ALA A 112 -5.84 7.37 7.40
N LEU A 113 -6.16 6.33 8.17
CA LEU A 113 -5.17 5.32 8.59
C LEU A 113 -4.47 4.65 7.40
N SER A 114 -5.16 4.46 6.27
CA SER A 114 -4.54 3.94 5.04
C SER A 114 -3.45 4.87 4.50
N THR A 115 -3.68 6.19 4.52
CA THR A 115 -2.69 7.21 4.12
C THR A 115 -1.54 7.27 5.13
N TRP A 116 -1.84 7.14 6.41
CA TRP A 116 -0.81 7.07 7.45
C TRP A 116 0.12 5.88 7.25
N LYS A 117 -0.43 4.70 6.94
CA LYS A 117 0.34 3.48 6.61
C LYS A 117 1.23 3.68 5.39
N THR A 118 0.82 4.48 4.39
CA THR A 118 1.68 4.80 3.25
C THR A 118 2.82 5.74 3.60
N TYR A 119 2.67 6.64 4.59
CA TYR A 119 3.75 7.52 5.00
C TYR A 119 4.93 6.76 5.62
N ARG A 120 4.70 5.54 6.12
CA ARG A 120 5.77 4.67 6.60
C ARG A 120 6.78 4.29 5.51
N TYR A 121 6.30 4.05 4.28
CA TYR A 121 7.10 3.54 3.17
C TYR A 121 7.16 4.48 1.95
N GLY A 122 6.51 5.63 2.04
CA GLY A 122 6.37 6.59 0.95
C GLY A 122 7.63 7.43 0.72
N ASP A 123 7.73 7.97 -0.49
CA ASP A 123 8.81 8.82 -0.98
C ASP A 123 8.55 10.32 -0.73
N LYS A 124 7.30 10.77 -0.89
CA LYS A 124 6.93 12.20 -0.83
C LYS A 124 6.69 12.73 0.58
N THR A 125 5.86 12.03 1.34
CA THR A 125 5.58 12.35 2.74
C THR A 125 5.94 11.11 3.52
N ARG A 126 7.12 11.15 4.15
CA ARG A 126 7.65 10.02 4.91
C ARG A 126 7.62 10.33 6.39
N LEU A 127 7.22 9.34 7.21
CA LEU A 127 7.40 9.41 8.66
C LEU A 127 8.89 9.52 9.01
N PRO A 128 9.22 10.12 10.16
CA PRO A 128 10.58 10.08 10.66
C PRO A 128 11.02 8.62 10.87
N GLU A 129 12.33 8.38 10.93
CA GLU A 129 12.82 7.07 11.31
C GLU A 129 12.30 6.72 12.72
N PRO A 130 11.96 5.43 12.96
CA PRO A 130 11.50 5.01 14.27
C PRO A 130 12.59 5.22 15.32
N ASP A 131 12.21 5.76 16.46
CA ASP A 131 13.10 5.97 17.60
C ASP A 131 13.52 4.64 18.23
N VAL A 132 12.60 3.66 18.23
CA VAL A 132 12.85 2.31 18.73
C VAL A 132 12.28 1.28 17.76
N VAL A 133 13.07 0.23 17.47
CA VAL A 133 12.61 -0.94 16.71
C VAL A 133 12.81 -2.19 17.56
N LEU A 134 11.71 -2.85 17.91
CA LEU A 134 11.72 -4.10 18.68
C LEU A 134 11.63 -5.31 17.75
N GLY A 135 12.53 -6.27 17.95
CA GLY A 135 12.61 -7.47 17.13
C GLY A 135 13.00 -7.19 15.68
N GLY A 136 12.62 -8.10 14.78
CA GLY A 136 13.02 -8.05 13.37
C GLY A 136 14.40 -8.67 13.10
N ARG A 137 14.79 -8.73 11.83
CA ARG A 137 16.06 -9.29 11.37
C ARG A 137 16.97 -8.17 10.88
N LYS A 138 18.23 -8.18 11.29
CA LYS A 138 19.25 -7.31 10.69
C LYS A 138 19.56 -7.81 9.28
N VAL A 139 19.27 -6.98 8.29
CA VAL A 139 19.60 -7.18 6.88
C VAL A 139 20.34 -5.93 6.44
N ASP A 140 21.58 -6.07 5.99
CA ASP A 140 22.44 -4.95 5.54
C ASP A 140 22.57 -3.82 6.59
N GLY A 141 22.69 -4.19 7.87
CA GLY A 141 22.80 -3.24 8.98
C GLY A 141 21.48 -2.58 9.40
N LYS A 142 20.37 -2.86 8.70
CA LYS A 142 19.04 -2.32 9.03
C LYS A 142 18.13 -3.40 9.62
N VAL A 143 17.32 -3.04 10.59
CA VAL A 143 16.33 -3.96 11.18
C VAL A 143 15.09 -4.01 10.29
N VAL A 144 14.74 -5.19 9.80
CA VAL A 144 13.58 -5.43 8.93
C VAL A 144 12.55 -6.30 9.65
N GLY A 145 11.27 -5.91 9.60
CA GLY A 145 10.17 -6.69 10.12
C GLY A 145 9.98 -6.63 11.65
N GLY A 146 10.61 -5.66 12.32
CA GLY A 146 10.38 -5.35 13.72
C GLY A 146 9.15 -4.46 13.96
N THR A 147 8.80 -4.30 15.24
CA THR A 147 7.82 -3.33 15.70
C THR A 147 8.49 -1.96 15.82
N GLU A 148 8.11 -1.06 14.93
CA GLU A 148 8.56 0.33 14.93
C GLU A 148 7.73 1.16 15.93
N LEU A 149 8.43 1.97 16.71
CA LEU A 149 7.89 2.84 17.73
C LEU A 149 8.52 4.23 17.60
N TRP A 150 7.74 5.26 17.85
CA TRP A 150 8.17 6.66 17.81
C TRP A 150 7.83 7.35 19.11
N TYR A 151 8.68 8.23 19.59
CA TYR A 151 8.30 9.13 20.67
C TYR A 151 7.17 10.05 20.21
N ARG A 152 6.26 10.37 21.13
CA ARG A 152 5.17 11.32 20.88
C ARG A 152 5.71 12.66 20.36
N ARG A 153 6.79 13.18 20.95
CA ARG A 153 7.46 14.42 20.51
C ARG A 153 7.93 14.32 19.06
N THR A 154 8.56 13.22 18.67
CA THR A 154 9.09 13.00 17.31
C THR A 154 7.96 13.12 16.27
N ILE A 155 6.79 12.56 16.58
CA ILE A 155 5.62 12.61 15.70
C ILE A 155 5.00 14.00 15.66
N LEU A 156 4.91 14.71 16.79
CA LEU A 156 4.35 16.06 16.85
C LEU A 156 5.26 17.10 16.18
N GLU A 157 6.58 16.97 16.36
CA GLU A 157 7.58 17.79 15.67
C GLU A 157 7.54 17.55 14.16
N TRP A 158 7.47 16.29 13.74
CA TRP A 158 7.29 15.95 12.33
C TRP A 158 5.98 16.51 11.77
N ASP A 159 4.87 16.42 12.51
CA ASP A 159 3.59 17.00 12.08
C ASP A 159 3.66 18.50 11.93
N THR A 160 4.35 19.20 12.83
CA THR A 160 4.53 20.66 12.74
C THR A 160 5.26 21.06 11.45
N ASN A 161 6.24 20.24 11.03
CA ASN A 161 7.07 20.50 9.86
C ASN A 161 6.53 19.92 8.54
N ARG A 162 5.58 18.97 8.58
CA ARG A 162 5.10 18.33 7.35
C ARG A 162 4.25 19.29 6.53
N PRO A 163 4.31 19.20 5.18
CA PRO A 163 3.47 20.01 4.32
C PRO A 163 1.99 19.85 4.68
N ALA A 164 1.30 20.97 4.93
CA ALA A 164 -0.13 20.96 5.16
C ALA A 164 -0.88 20.32 3.99
N ARG A 165 -2.09 19.81 4.25
CA ARG A 165 -2.99 19.32 3.20
C ARG A 165 -3.22 20.44 2.18
N GLY A 166 -2.71 20.26 0.96
CA GLY A 166 -2.73 21.29 -0.09
C GLY A 166 -1.56 22.28 -0.04
N GLY A 167 -0.40 21.83 0.47
CA GLY A 167 0.80 22.63 0.78
C GLY A 167 1.06 23.82 -0.12
N ALA A 168 1.51 24.92 0.49
CA ALA A 168 1.80 26.25 -0.08
C ALA A 168 0.87 26.68 -1.23
N LYS A 169 0.06 27.73 -1.00
CA LYS A 169 -0.81 28.39 -1.99
C LYS A 169 -0.23 28.25 -3.42
N GLY A 170 -0.75 27.29 -4.21
CA GLY A 170 -0.24 26.99 -5.56
C GLY A 170 0.38 25.59 -5.82
N ARG A 171 0.59 24.71 -4.84
CA ARG A 171 1.14 23.34 -5.08
C ARG A 171 0.16 22.17 -4.89
N GLY A 172 -1.09 22.43 -4.48
CA GLY A 172 -2.14 21.41 -4.53
C GLY A 172 -2.41 20.94 -5.96
N ARG A 173 -2.73 19.65 -6.16
CA ARG A 173 -3.29 19.19 -7.44
C ARG A 173 -4.53 20.07 -7.70
N PRO A 174 -4.60 20.78 -8.85
CA PRO A 174 -5.78 21.59 -9.15
C PRO A 174 -7.02 20.72 -9.00
N ALA A 175 -8.09 21.29 -8.44
CA ALA A 175 -9.36 20.60 -8.33
C ALA A 175 -9.66 19.99 -9.70
N GLY A 176 -9.76 18.66 -9.76
CA GLY A 176 -10.00 17.97 -11.03
C GLY A 176 -11.22 18.60 -11.68
N SER A 177 -11.05 19.07 -12.92
CA SER A 177 -12.14 19.70 -13.66
C SER A 177 -13.36 18.78 -13.58
N LYS A 178 -14.49 19.36 -13.16
CA LYS A 178 -15.79 18.70 -13.20
C LYS A 178 -16.35 18.66 -14.64
N ASP A 179 -15.63 19.22 -15.61
CA ASP A 179 -15.97 19.12 -17.01
C ASP A 179 -15.77 17.67 -17.44
N ARG A 180 -16.89 16.95 -17.50
CA ARG A 180 -17.04 15.69 -18.24
C ARG A 180 -16.99 15.94 -19.75
N ALA A 181 -16.24 16.93 -20.20
CA ALA A 181 -15.96 17.09 -21.62
C ALA A 181 -15.18 15.85 -22.08
N PRO A 182 -15.52 15.27 -23.24
CA PRO A 182 -14.70 14.24 -23.87
C PRO A 182 -13.26 14.76 -23.92
N ARG A 183 -12.30 13.96 -23.44
CA ARG A 183 -10.88 14.33 -23.53
C ARG A 183 -10.59 14.65 -25.00
N THR A 184 -10.30 15.92 -25.29
CA THR A 184 -9.90 16.32 -26.63
C THR A 184 -8.66 15.53 -27.00
N GLY A 185 -8.70 14.87 -28.17
CA GLY A 185 -7.58 14.04 -28.63
C GLY A 185 -6.30 14.86 -28.63
N THR A 186 -5.21 14.29 -28.13
CA THR A 186 -3.90 14.94 -28.23
C THR A 186 -3.47 15.01 -29.70
N LYS A 187 -2.68 16.04 -30.08
CA LYS A 187 -2.12 16.14 -31.45
C LYS A 187 -1.39 14.86 -31.87
N GLN A 188 -0.59 14.31 -30.95
CA GLN A 188 0.10 13.03 -31.13
C GLN A 188 -0.86 11.84 -31.37
N GLY A 189 -2.04 11.84 -30.74
CA GLY A 189 -3.06 10.82 -30.98
C GLY A 189 -3.68 10.91 -32.37
N ALA A 190 -3.89 12.13 -32.87
CA ALA A 190 -4.39 12.36 -34.24
C ALA A 190 -3.35 11.95 -35.29
N GLU A 191 -2.07 12.31 -35.09
CA GLU A 191 -0.96 11.90 -35.95
C GLU A 191 -0.85 10.37 -36.02
N ARG A 192 -0.83 9.68 -34.88
CA ARG A 192 -0.79 8.21 -34.84
C ARG A 192 -1.96 7.59 -35.59
N ARG A 193 -3.18 8.09 -35.42
CA ARG A 193 -4.36 7.63 -36.17
C ARG A 193 -4.18 7.81 -37.68
N GLN A 194 -3.65 8.94 -38.11
CA GLN A 194 -3.37 9.20 -39.51
C GLN A 194 -2.31 8.24 -40.06
N THR A 195 -1.22 8.01 -39.33
CA THR A 195 -0.18 7.04 -39.71
C THR A 195 -0.77 5.64 -39.86
N VAL A 196 -1.62 5.19 -38.92
CA VAL A 196 -2.27 3.87 -39.00
C VAL A 196 -3.13 3.76 -40.26
N ARG A 197 -3.89 4.80 -40.63
CA ARG A 197 -4.69 4.81 -41.87
C ARG A 197 -3.83 4.67 -43.11
N THR A 198 -2.73 5.43 -43.19
CA THR A 198 -1.80 5.38 -44.32
C THR A 198 -1.16 3.99 -44.44
N LEU A 199 -0.72 3.41 -43.32
CA LEU A 199 -0.13 2.07 -43.29
C LEU A 199 -1.13 0.99 -43.69
N LEU A 200 -2.38 1.08 -43.21
CA LEU A 200 -3.44 0.14 -43.56
C LEU A 200 -3.86 0.26 -45.04
N ALA A 201 -3.80 1.45 -45.63
CA ALA A 201 -4.07 1.65 -47.05
C ALA A 201 -2.98 1.04 -47.94
N GLY A 202 -1.71 1.08 -47.50
CA GLY A 202 -0.60 0.46 -48.23
C GLY A 202 -0.42 -1.04 -47.97
N ASN A 203 -0.93 -1.57 -46.85
CA ASN A 203 -0.82 -2.98 -46.49
C ASN A 203 -2.08 -3.47 -45.76
N ASN A 204 -2.94 -4.18 -46.47
CA ASN A 204 -4.18 -4.74 -45.90
C ASN A 204 -3.89 -5.84 -44.85
N HIS A 205 -2.75 -6.52 -44.91
CA HIS A 205 -2.36 -7.58 -43.96
C HIS A 205 -1.62 -7.04 -42.71
N LEU A 206 -1.70 -5.74 -42.44
CA LEU A 206 -1.06 -5.13 -41.28
C LEU A 206 -1.50 -5.81 -39.97
N THR A 207 -0.54 -6.28 -39.19
CA THR A 207 -0.79 -6.89 -37.87
C THR A 207 -0.57 -5.88 -36.75
N ALA A 208 -1.25 -6.07 -35.61
CA ALA A 208 -1.09 -5.20 -34.45
C ALA A 208 0.35 -5.17 -33.91
N LYS A 209 1.07 -6.30 -34.04
CA LYS A 209 2.49 -6.39 -33.64
C LYS A 209 3.39 -5.52 -34.52
N ALA A 210 3.29 -5.65 -35.84
CA ALA A 210 4.08 -4.83 -36.76
C ALA A 210 3.74 -3.33 -36.62
N LEU A 211 2.46 -3.02 -36.38
CA LEU A 211 2.05 -1.65 -36.11
C LEU A 211 2.64 -1.12 -34.80
N ALA A 212 2.60 -1.90 -33.72
CA ALA A 212 3.15 -1.52 -32.42
C ALA A 212 4.64 -1.13 -32.50
N GLU A 213 5.42 -1.90 -33.25
CA GLU A 213 6.83 -1.61 -33.54
C GLU A 213 7.00 -0.32 -34.36
N THR A 214 6.14 -0.09 -35.35
CA THR A 214 6.25 1.06 -36.26
C THR A 214 5.90 2.40 -35.60
N ILE A 215 4.87 2.43 -34.74
CA ILE A 215 4.40 3.67 -34.08
C ILE A 215 4.87 3.79 -32.62
N GLU A 216 5.76 2.90 -32.19
CA GLU A 216 6.37 2.84 -30.86
C GLU A 216 5.33 2.90 -29.72
N VAL A 217 4.34 2.01 -29.77
CA VAL A 217 3.32 1.89 -28.70
C VAL A 217 3.17 0.46 -28.21
N HIS A 218 2.60 0.31 -27.02
CA HIS A 218 2.26 -1.01 -26.48
C HIS A 218 1.28 -1.75 -27.42
N PRO A 219 1.43 -3.08 -27.63
CA PRO A 219 0.61 -3.86 -28.57
C PRO A 219 -0.90 -3.68 -28.42
N VAL A 220 -1.40 -3.59 -27.19
CA VAL A 220 -2.83 -3.36 -26.88
C VAL A 220 -3.32 -2.03 -27.47
N HIS A 221 -2.50 -0.98 -27.46
CA HIS A 221 -2.86 0.31 -28.04
C HIS A 221 -2.82 0.28 -29.57
N ALA A 222 -1.84 -0.43 -30.15
CA ALA A 222 -1.77 -0.64 -31.59
C ALA A 222 -2.99 -1.42 -32.11
N GLU A 223 -3.39 -2.47 -31.40
CA GLU A 223 -4.59 -3.25 -31.74
C GLU A 223 -5.85 -2.38 -31.75
N ARG A 224 -6.04 -1.54 -30.73
CA ARG A 224 -7.17 -0.61 -30.67
C ARG A 224 -7.17 0.36 -31.84
N LEU A 225 -6.03 0.98 -32.15
CA LEU A 225 -5.90 1.92 -33.27
C LEU A 225 -6.14 1.25 -34.63
N LEU A 226 -5.62 0.05 -34.82
CA LEU A 226 -5.82 -0.73 -36.04
C LEU A 226 -7.28 -1.12 -36.23
N ARG A 227 -7.97 -1.50 -35.15
CA ARG A 227 -9.40 -1.78 -35.16
C ARG A 227 -10.22 -0.54 -35.51
N GLU A 228 -9.91 0.62 -34.90
CA GLU A 228 -10.55 1.91 -35.24
C GLU A 228 -10.40 2.21 -36.74
N ALA A 229 -9.19 2.09 -37.30
CA ALA A 229 -8.93 2.34 -38.71
C ALA A 229 -9.65 1.34 -39.65
N ARG A 230 -9.74 0.07 -39.27
CA ARG A 230 -10.49 -0.96 -40.01
C ARG A 230 -11.99 -0.68 -40.01
N LEU A 231 -12.56 -0.29 -38.87
CA LEU A 231 -13.96 0.12 -38.77
C LEU A 231 -14.27 1.32 -39.68
N GLU A 232 -13.39 2.33 -39.68
CA GLU A 232 -13.55 3.49 -40.57
C GLU A 232 -13.53 3.09 -42.06
N LYS A 233 -12.64 2.16 -42.45
CA LYS A 233 -12.57 1.64 -43.82
C LYS A 233 -13.85 0.88 -44.20
N VAL A 234 -14.38 0.05 -43.30
CA VAL A 234 -15.65 -0.67 -43.52
C VAL A 234 -16.84 0.29 -43.61
N GLY A 235 -16.88 1.33 -42.78
CA GLY A 235 -17.89 2.39 -42.88
C GLY A 235 -17.91 3.02 -44.27
N LYS A 236 -16.74 3.42 -44.79
CA LYS A 236 -16.62 3.96 -46.16
C LYS A 236 -17.03 2.97 -47.25
N MET A 237 -16.80 1.67 -47.04
CA MET A 237 -17.25 0.64 -47.98
C MET A 237 -18.77 0.50 -47.95
N LEU A 238 -19.40 0.58 -46.76
CA LEU A 238 -20.86 0.57 -46.61
C LEU A 238 -21.52 1.79 -47.26
N ASP A 239 -20.88 2.97 -47.17
CA ASP A 239 -21.38 4.19 -47.83
C ASP A 239 -21.46 4.02 -49.36
N GLY A 240 -20.55 3.24 -49.95
CA GLY A 240 -20.54 2.94 -51.39
C GLY A 240 -21.34 1.69 -51.78
N ASN A 241 -21.55 0.76 -50.85
CA ASN A 241 -22.28 -0.49 -51.06
C ASN A 241 -23.03 -0.89 -49.76
N PRO A 242 -24.32 -0.55 -49.61
CA PRO A 242 -25.09 -0.89 -48.41
C PRO A 242 -25.20 -2.40 -48.13
N ASP A 243 -25.19 -3.20 -49.20
CA ASP A 243 -25.32 -4.66 -49.16
C ASP A 243 -23.98 -5.38 -49.00
N LEU A 244 -22.94 -4.66 -48.54
CA LEU A 244 -21.59 -5.19 -48.35
C LEU A 244 -21.59 -6.52 -47.60
N SER A 245 -20.95 -7.52 -48.20
CA SER A 245 -20.82 -8.86 -47.67
C SER A 245 -19.61 -9.02 -46.75
N VAL A 246 -19.64 -10.07 -45.93
CA VAL A 246 -18.55 -10.40 -45.00
C VAL A 246 -17.27 -10.76 -45.76
N ASP A 247 -17.41 -11.43 -46.90
CA ASP A 247 -16.29 -11.90 -47.70
C ASP A 247 -15.56 -10.73 -48.39
N GLU A 248 -16.31 -9.74 -48.88
CA GLU A 248 -15.73 -8.48 -49.40
C GLU A 248 -14.97 -7.70 -48.31
N VAL A 249 -15.50 -7.65 -47.08
CA VAL A 249 -14.78 -7.04 -45.94
C VAL A 249 -13.52 -7.82 -45.59
N GLN A 250 -13.61 -9.15 -45.59
CA GLN A 250 -12.49 -10.02 -45.26
C GLN A 250 -11.33 -9.84 -46.26
N GLU A 251 -11.65 -9.82 -47.55
CA GLU A 251 -10.69 -9.60 -48.63
C GLU A 251 -10.09 -8.20 -48.57
N ALA A 252 -10.92 -7.16 -48.49
CA ALA A 252 -10.47 -5.76 -48.48
C ALA A 252 -9.60 -5.38 -47.26
N LEU A 253 -9.73 -6.12 -46.15
CA LEU A 253 -8.95 -5.94 -44.93
C LEU A 253 -7.89 -7.02 -44.71
N GLY A 254 -7.69 -7.94 -45.65
CA GLY A 254 -6.70 -9.01 -45.56
C GLY A 254 -6.81 -9.86 -44.29
N LEU A 255 -8.04 -10.06 -43.79
CA LEU A 255 -8.29 -10.75 -42.51
C LEU A 255 -8.26 -12.26 -42.70
N GLY A 256 -7.44 -12.96 -41.91
CA GLY A 256 -7.36 -14.43 -41.95
C GLY A 256 -8.57 -15.15 -41.33
N VAL A 257 -9.45 -14.44 -40.61
CA VAL A 257 -10.58 -15.02 -39.86
C VAL A 257 -11.88 -14.30 -40.22
N ARG A 258 -12.83 -15.04 -40.83
CA ARG A 258 -14.16 -14.54 -41.24
C ARG A 258 -14.95 -13.92 -40.10
N ALA A 259 -14.87 -14.49 -38.90
CA ALA A 259 -15.56 -13.97 -37.72
C ALA A 259 -15.12 -12.53 -37.35
N HIS A 260 -13.86 -12.15 -37.62
CA HIS A 260 -13.40 -10.78 -37.38
C HIS A 260 -13.99 -9.81 -38.40
N ALA A 261 -14.09 -10.19 -39.67
CA ALA A 261 -14.74 -9.40 -40.71
C ALA A 261 -16.23 -9.19 -40.40
N GLN A 262 -16.93 -10.25 -40.00
CA GLN A 262 -18.34 -10.19 -39.58
C GLN A 262 -18.55 -9.22 -38.42
N LYS A 263 -17.68 -9.29 -37.40
CA LYS A 263 -17.76 -8.42 -36.22
C LYS A 263 -17.60 -6.95 -36.60
N LEU A 264 -16.63 -6.62 -37.45
CA LEU A 264 -16.40 -5.26 -37.93
C LEU A 264 -17.57 -4.74 -38.76
N LEU A 265 -18.12 -5.57 -39.65
CA LEU A 265 -19.28 -5.22 -40.48
C LEU A 265 -20.52 -4.91 -39.64
N ASN A 266 -20.82 -5.77 -38.66
CA ASN A 266 -21.97 -5.58 -37.76
C ASN A 266 -21.84 -4.29 -36.94
N GLU A 267 -20.66 -4.04 -36.38
CA GLU A 267 -20.38 -2.85 -35.59
C GLU A 267 -20.43 -1.56 -36.42
N ALA A 268 -19.92 -1.60 -37.65
CA ALA A 268 -20.02 -0.47 -38.58
C ALA A 268 -21.49 -0.16 -38.91
N ARG A 269 -22.30 -1.17 -39.24
CA ARG A 269 -23.75 -1.00 -39.49
C ARG A 269 -24.48 -0.37 -38.31
N THR A 270 -24.20 -0.83 -37.08
CA THR A 270 -24.81 -0.23 -35.88
C THR A 270 -24.39 1.22 -35.65
N SER A 271 -23.19 1.60 -36.09
CA SER A 271 -22.67 2.96 -35.94
C SER A 271 -23.21 3.92 -37.00
N THR A 272 -23.63 3.42 -38.17
CA THR A 272 -24.27 4.22 -39.22
C THR A 272 -25.76 4.52 -38.91
N THR A 273 -26.42 3.67 -38.13
CA THR A 273 -27.84 3.83 -37.73
C THR A 273 -28.07 4.72 -36.51
N ALA A 274 -27.01 5.18 -35.83
CA ALA A 274 -27.07 6.00 -34.61
C ALA A 274 -26.69 7.46 -34.88
#